data_AF-A0A6V7LNY7-F1
#
_entry.id   AF-A0A6V7LNY7-F1
#
_cell.length_a   1.000
_cell.length_b   1.000
_cell.length_c   1.000
_cell.angle_alpha   90.00
_cell.angle_beta   90.00
_cell.angle_gamma   90.00
#
_symmetry.space_group_name_H-M   'P 1'
#
loop_
_entity.id
_entity.type
_entity.pdbx_description
1 polymer ?
#
loop_
_entity_poly.entity_id
_entity_poly.type
_entity_poly.pdbx_seq_one_letter_code
_entity_poly.pdbx_strand_id
1 'polypeptide(L)' 'MLELLVFLLLLHFSPIISIPVENPLSFICVDGSKIDLAKVCDGNVDCPDSSDEIKKLCYHV' A
#
# COMPACT_ATOMS: atom_id res chain seq x y z
N MET A 1 16.24 37.83 -4.84
CA MET A 1 16.69 37.18 -3.58
C MET A 1 15.53 36.52 -2.84
N LEU A 2 14.34 37.14 -2.80
CA LEU A 2 13.13 36.58 -2.14
C LEU A 2 12.55 35.33 -2.83
N GLU A 3 12.60 35.25 -4.16
CA GLU A 3 12.08 34.11 -4.94
C GLU A 3 12.71 32.77 -4.56
N LEU A 4 14.04 32.72 -4.39
CA LEU A 4 14.76 31.49 -4.05
C LEU A 4 14.40 30.97 -2.64
N LEU A 5 14.06 31.88 -1.72
CA LEU A 5 13.64 31.53 -0.37
C LEU A 5 12.24 30.88 -0.38
N VAL A 6 11.34 31.35 -1.25
CA VAL A 6 9.99 30.77 -1.42
C VAL A 6 10.09 29.33 -1.95
N PHE A 7 10.95 29.08 -2.95
CA PHE A 7 11.18 27.72 -3.47
C PHE A 7 11.73 26.75 -2.42
N LEU A 8 12.67 27.20 -1.59
CA LEU A 8 13.23 26.37 -0.52
C LEU A 8 12.20 26.07 0.57
N LEU A 9 11.34 27.03 0.91
CA LEU A 9 10.25 26.81 1.86
C LEU A 9 9.20 25.85 1.29
N LEU A 10 8.86 25.90 0.00
CA LEU A 10 7.90 24.95 -0.60
C LEU A 10 8.45 23.52 -0.72
N LEU A 11 9.77 23.35 -0.86
CA LEU A 11 10.43 22.03 -0.90
C LEU A 11 10.69 21.43 0.49
N HIS A 12 10.81 22.26 1.54
CA HIS A 12 11.02 21.81 2.92
C HIS A 12 9.76 21.81 3.79
N PHE A 13 8.74 22.59 3.40
CA PHE A 13 7.42 22.67 4.04
C PHE A 13 6.33 22.17 3.10
N SER A 14 6.51 21.00 2.50
CA SER A 14 5.37 20.20 2.09
C SER A 14 4.82 19.49 3.35
N PRO A 15 3.75 19.98 4.03
CA PRO A 15 3.00 19.15 4.98
C PRO A 15 2.08 18.20 4.20
N ILE A 16 2.62 17.53 3.19
CA ILE A 16 1.93 16.57 2.35
C ILE A 16 2.72 15.28 2.54
N ILE A 17 2.04 14.18 2.88
CA ILE A 17 2.62 12.83 3.02
C ILE A 17 3.12 12.47 4.44
N SER A 18 2.39 12.88 5.47
CA SER A 18 2.01 11.92 6.54
C SER A 18 0.50 11.71 6.50
N ILE A 19 -0.05 11.66 5.28
CA ILE A 19 -1.34 11.03 5.04
C ILE A 19 -1.11 9.57 5.47
N PRO A 20 -1.92 8.99 6.37
CA PRO A 20 -1.99 7.54 6.44
C PRO A 20 -2.53 7.13 5.08
N VAL A 21 -1.62 6.88 4.13
CA VAL A 21 -1.92 6.15 2.92
C VAL A 21 -2.22 4.75 3.46
N GLU A 22 -3.45 4.56 3.93
CA GLU A 22 -4.07 3.26 3.85
C GLU A 22 -3.80 2.80 2.43
N ASN A 23 -2.85 1.86 2.30
CA ASN A 23 -2.30 1.47 1.00
C ASN A 23 -3.50 1.29 0.07
N PRO A 24 -3.65 2.12 -0.98
CA PRO A 24 -4.85 2.06 -1.84
C PRO A 24 -4.95 0.68 -2.50
N LEU A 25 -3.85 -0.05 -2.48
CA LEU A 25 -3.67 -1.42 -2.90
C LEU A 25 -3.71 -2.33 -1.66
N SER A 26 -4.90 -2.77 -1.30
CA SER A 26 -5.10 -3.75 -0.25
C SER A 26 -6.04 -4.86 -0.73
N PHE A 27 -5.80 -6.07 -0.25
CA PHE A 27 -6.57 -7.25 -0.58
C PHE A 27 -7.38 -7.71 0.63
N ILE A 28 -8.63 -8.10 0.40
CA ILE A 28 -9.51 -8.65 1.43
C ILE A 28 -9.52 -10.16 1.26
N CYS A 29 -9.00 -10.86 2.27
CA CYS A 29 -9.00 -12.31 2.37
C CYS A 29 -10.43 -12.85 2.42
N VAL A 30 -10.62 -14.15 2.15
CA VAL A 30 -11.96 -14.76 2.18
C VAL A 30 -12.57 -14.75 3.59
N ASP A 31 -11.75 -14.82 4.64
CA ASP A 31 -12.19 -14.64 6.03
C ASP A 31 -12.54 -13.19 6.42
N GLY A 32 -12.25 -12.22 5.55
CA GLY A 32 -12.50 -10.79 5.76
C GLY A 32 -11.33 -10.00 6.36
N SER A 33 -10.22 -10.65 6.69
CA SER A 33 -8.96 -9.96 7.04
C SER A 33 -8.39 -9.20 5.84
N LYS A 34 -7.51 -8.24 6.11
CA LYS A 34 -6.99 -7.30 5.12
C LYS A 34 -5.48 -7.33 5.12
N ILE A 35 -4.88 -7.54 3.95
CA ILE A 35 -3.44 -7.54 3.74
C ILE A 35 -3.05 -6.52 2.67
N ASP A 36 -1.75 -6.28 2.53
CA ASP A 36 -1.21 -5.48 1.44
C ASP A 36 -1.36 -6.22 0.10
N LEU A 37 -1.70 -5.53 -0.98
CA LEU A 37 -1.79 -6.17 -2.29
C LEU A 37 -0.45 -6.79 -2.74
N ALA A 38 0.68 -6.23 -2.31
CA ALA A 38 2.01 -6.76 -2.64
C ALA A 38 2.29 -8.15 -2.01
N LYS A 39 1.48 -8.56 -1.04
CA LYS A 39 1.55 -9.85 -0.35
C LYS A 39 0.67 -10.93 -0.97
N VAL A 40 -0.12 -10.57 -1.99
CA VAL A 40 -0.96 -11.55 -2.68
C VAL A 40 -0.09 -12.34 -3.66
N CYS A 41 -0.10 -13.66 -3.53
CA CYS A 41 0.65 -14.58 -4.40
C CYS A 41 2.17 -14.35 -4.36
N ASP A 42 2.69 -13.95 -3.19
CA ASP A 42 4.11 -13.70 -2.95
C ASP A 42 4.87 -14.98 -2.50
N GLY A 43 4.14 -16.06 -2.24
CA GLY A 43 4.66 -17.34 -1.80
C GLY A 43 4.68 -17.54 -0.28
N ASN A 44 4.23 -16.55 0.50
CA ASN A 44 4.04 -16.62 1.93
C ASN A 44 2.56 -16.54 2.28
N VAL A 45 2.15 -17.23 3.34
CA VAL A 45 0.78 -17.12 3.85
C VAL A 45 0.67 -15.88 4.73
N ASP A 46 0.01 -14.86 4.23
CA ASP A 46 -0.32 -13.63 4.94
C ASP A 46 -1.79 -13.58 5.39
N CYS A 47 -2.72 -14.16 4.62
CA CYS A 47 -4.09 -14.34 5.09
C CYS A 47 -4.17 -15.49 6.11
N PRO A 48 -4.97 -15.38 7.20
CA PRO A 48 -5.21 -16.46 8.16
C PRO A 48 -5.81 -17.72 7.53
N ASP A 49 -6.57 -17.55 6.44
CA ASP A 49 -7.18 -18.61 5.65
C ASP A 49 -6.37 -19.01 4.42
N SER A 50 -5.17 -18.43 4.23
CA SER A 50 -4.28 -18.65 3.09
C SER A 50 -4.90 -18.32 1.73
N SER A 51 -5.97 -17.53 1.70
CA SER A 51 -6.70 -17.20 0.47
C SER A 51 -5.90 -16.35 -0.53
N ASP A 52 -4.88 -15.66 -0.04
CA ASP A 52 -3.85 -14.94 -0.80
C ASP A 52 -2.93 -15.84 -1.62
N GLU A 53 -2.77 -17.12 -1.26
CA GLU A 53 -1.85 -18.07 -1.91
C GLU A 53 -2.56 -19.22 -2.63
N ILE A 54 -3.90 -19.16 -2.72
CA ILE A 54 -4.66 -20.17 -3.46
C ILE A 54 -4.39 -19.98 -4.96
N LYS A 55 -3.72 -20.96 -5.58
CA LYS A 55 -3.38 -20.95 -7.02
C LYS A 55 -4.51 -20.50 -7.93
N LYS A 56 -5.74 -20.96 -7.66
CA LYS A 56 -6.93 -20.60 -8.44
C LYS A 56 -7.22 -19.09 -8.42
N LEU A 57 -6.98 -18.41 -7.29
CA LEU A 57 -7.09 -16.97 -7.16
C LEU A 57 -5.88 -16.25 -7.79
N CYS A 58 -4.67 -16.79 -7.63
CA CYS A 58 -3.44 -16.19 -8.18
C CYS A 58 -3.39 -16.11 -9.71
N TYR A 59 -4.14 -16.95 -10.44
CA TYR A 59 -4.24 -16.82 -11.90
C TYR A 59 -5.06 -15.61 -12.37
N HIS A 60 -5.76 -14.93 -11.47
CA HIS A 60 -6.65 -13.79 -11.77
C HIS A 60 -6.16 -12.46 -11.19
N VAL A 61 -5.00 -12.45 -10.53
CA VAL A 61 -4.28 -11.26 -10.05
C VAL A 61 -3.34 -10.76 -11.15
#